data_AF-A0A525W0L1-F1
#
_entry.id   AF-A0A525W0L1-F1
#
_cell.length_a   1.000
_cell.length_b   1.000
_cell.length_c   1.000
_cell.angle_alpha   90.00
_cell.angle_beta   90.00
_cell.angle_gamma   90.00
#
_symmetry.space_group_name_H-M   'P 1'
#
loop_
_entity.id
_entity.type
_entity.pdbx_description
1 polymer ?
#
loop_
_entity_poly.entity_id
_entity_poly.type
_entity_poly.pdbx_seq_one_letter_code
_entity_poly.pdbx_strand_id
1 'polypeptide(L)'
;MQGKDPYLALLGLFILGTVFLFCGEGSVTSPPPVALENPAEIPPPISKIIEPRPSPASSLVPASAVLKKKIDELLMGTTMMFQINSATLLPEGKTVLNSVATILQEDPTAAFEVGGHTDNIGPEPTNRVLSEQRAKAVVDYLISKGIVADRLASKGYGASRPITENSTEEGRQQNRQIEFSIGTKGEQS
;
A
#
# COMPACT_ATOMS: atom_id res chain seq x y z
N MET A 1 41.63 -30.70 43.12
CA MET A 1 40.40 -29.97 42.75
C MET A 1 40.01 -30.45 41.36
N GLN A 2 39.41 -31.65 41.16
CA GLN A 2 38.08 -32.09 41.64
C GLN A 2 37.03 -31.00 41.42
N GLY A 3 35.96 -31.16 40.62
CA GLY A 3 35.45 -32.36 39.96
C GLY A 3 34.52 -32.01 38.79
N LYS A 4 34.53 -32.90 37.80
CA LYS A 4 33.44 -33.13 36.85
C LYS A 4 32.61 -34.24 37.45
N ASP A 5 31.33 -34.00 37.72
CA ASP A 5 30.40 -35.07 38.03
C ASP A 5 29.37 -35.23 36.90
N PRO A 6 29.43 -36.35 36.16
CA PRO A 6 28.42 -36.78 35.20
C PRO A 6 27.45 -37.73 35.89
N TYR A 7 26.16 -37.41 35.94
CA TYR A 7 25.14 -38.35 36.40
C TYR A 7 24.44 -39.03 35.22
N LEU A 8 24.89 -40.26 34.98
CA LEU A 8 24.24 -41.32 34.22
C LEU A 8 23.76 -42.35 35.26
N ALA A 9 22.45 -42.61 35.33
CA ALA A 9 21.77 -43.76 35.96
C ALA A 9 20.26 -43.44 35.98
N LEU A 10 19.29 -44.33 35.77
CA LEU A 10 19.23 -45.75 35.53
C LEU A 10 17.81 -46.00 34.96
N LEU A 11 17.71 -46.82 33.90
CA LEU A 11 16.82 -47.99 33.79
C LEU A 11 15.44 -47.97 34.50
N GLY A 12 14.35 -48.06 33.72
CA GLY A 12 13.01 -48.41 34.22
C GLY A 12 12.05 -48.79 33.10
N LEU A 13 11.55 -50.02 33.15
CA LEU A 13 10.92 -50.83 32.08
C LEU A 13 9.38 -50.76 32.11
N PHE A 14 8.76 -50.97 30.93
CA PHE A 14 7.38 -51.40 30.58
C PHE A 14 6.35 -51.67 31.70
N ILE A 15 5.12 -51.15 31.54
CA ILE A 15 3.80 -51.84 31.67
C ILE A 15 2.77 -51.05 30.81
N LEU A 16 2.29 -51.55 29.66
CA LEU A 16 1.12 -52.41 29.40
C LEU A 16 -0.28 -51.74 29.59
N GLY A 17 -1.09 -51.77 28.53
CA GLY A 17 -2.54 -51.52 28.55
C GLY A 17 -2.90 -50.03 28.43
N THR A 18 -3.83 -49.58 27.58
CA THR A 18 -5.08 -50.23 27.16
C THR A 18 -5.56 -49.56 25.87
N VAL A 19 -5.97 -50.39 24.92
CA VAL A 19 -6.77 -50.01 23.74
C VAL A 19 -8.13 -49.52 24.23
N PHE A 20 -8.44 -48.24 24.06
CA PHE A 20 -9.81 -47.75 24.09
C PHE A 20 -10.34 -47.69 22.66
N LEU A 21 -10.93 -48.80 22.24
CA LEU A 21 -12.00 -48.78 21.23
C LEU A 21 -13.17 -47.99 21.84
N PHE A 22 -13.47 -46.83 21.28
CA PHE A 22 -14.81 -46.27 21.36
C PHE A 22 -15.32 -46.09 19.94
N CYS A 23 -16.02 -47.13 19.46
CA CYS A 23 -16.89 -47.06 18.32
C CYS A 23 -18.13 -46.27 18.75
N GLY A 24 -18.34 -45.08 18.19
CA GLY A 24 -19.55 -44.30 18.34
C GLY A 24 -20.12 -44.03 16.95
N GLU A 25 -21.01 -44.89 16.50
CA GLU A 25 -21.84 -44.67 15.32
C GLU A 25 -22.84 -43.55 15.61
N GLY A 26 -22.60 -42.37 15.04
CA GLY A 26 -23.57 -41.28 14.95
C GLY A 26 -24.12 -41.21 13.54
N SER A 27 -25.21 -41.94 13.27
CA SER A 27 -26.08 -41.65 12.12
C SER A 27 -26.69 -40.26 12.31
N VAL A 28 -26.29 -39.29 11.48
CA VAL A 28 -27.09 -38.09 11.26
C VAL A 28 -27.35 -37.96 9.76
N THR A 29 -28.63 -38.12 9.48
CA THR A 29 -29.31 -38.18 8.20
C THR A 29 -29.11 -36.90 7.38
N SER A 30 -28.84 -37.07 6.09
CA SER A 30 -28.95 -36.03 5.07
C SER A 30 -30.34 -35.37 5.10
N PRO A 31 -30.45 -34.03 5.13
CA PRO A 31 -31.74 -33.37 4.96
C PRO A 31 -32.25 -33.55 3.52
N PRO A 32 -33.58 -33.70 3.31
CA PRO A 32 -34.18 -33.82 1.99
C PRO A 32 -34.12 -32.50 1.21
N PRO A 33 -34.13 -32.53 -0.14
CA PRO A 33 -34.29 -31.33 -0.94
C PRO A 33 -35.75 -30.87 -0.88
N VAL A 34 -36.00 -29.68 -0.32
CA VAL A 34 -37.32 -29.03 -0.38
C VAL A 34 -37.28 -27.91 -1.39
N ALA A 35 -38.32 -27.94 -2.22
CA ALA A 35 -38.47 -27.32 -3.52
C ALA A 35 -38.76 -25.80 -3.49
N LEU A 36 -38.63 -25.26 -4.70
CA LEU A 36 -39.04 -23.96 -5.19
C LEU A 36 -40.47 -23.56 -4.81
N GLU A 37 -40.67 -22.23 -4.91
CA GLU A 37 -41.92 -21.45 -5.01
C GLU A 37 -42.43 -20.81 -3.71
N ASN A 38 -42.20 -19.50 -3.57
CA ASN A 38 -43.27 -18.52 -3.81
C ASN A 38 -42.71 -17.09 -3.99
N PRO A 39 -43.49 -16.12 -4.53
CA PRO A 39 -43.06 -15.24 -5.61
C PRO A 39 -42.92 -13.78 -5.17
N ALA A 40 -42.17 -13.02 -5.97
CA ALA A 40 -42.28 -11.57 -6.19
C ALA A 40 -42.79 -10.70 -5.03
N GLU A 41 -41.86 -10.08 -4.30
CA GLU A 41 -42.00 -8.66 -3.97
C GLU A 41 -40.92 -7.89 -4.70
N ILE A 42 -41.36 -7.19 -5.75
CA ILE A 42 -40.62 -6.18 -6.49
C ILE A 42 -40.45 -4.99 -5.53
N PRO A 43 -39.26 -4.64 -5.03
CA PRO A 43 -39.08 -3.34 -4.42
C PRO A 43 -39.27 -2.26 -5.53
N PRO A 44 -40.00 -1.16 -5.23
CA PRO A 44 -40.38 -0.16 -6.23
C PRO A 44 -39.15 0.47 -6.91
N PRO A 45 -39.27 0.92 -8.17
CA PRO A 45 -38.19 1.60 -8.86
C PRO A 45 -37.97 2.97 -8.19
N ILE A 46 -36.92 3.10 -7.39
CA ILE A 46 -36.49 4.43 -6.94
C ILE A 46 -35.66 5.06 -8.06
N SER A 47 -36.40 5.57 -9.05
CA SER A 47 -35.96 6.66 -9.90
C SER A 47 -35.70 7.89 -9.04
N LYS A 48 -34.43 8.12 -8.72
CA LYS A 48 -33.89 9.48 -8.64
C LYS A 48 -32.55 9.52 -9.36
N ILE A 49 -32.68 9.77 -10.66
CA ILE A 49 -31.73 10.51 -11.48
C ILE A 49 -31.31 11.76 -10.69
N ILE A 50 -30.14 11.69 -10.07
CA ILE A 50 -29.32 12.87 -9.80
C ILE A 50 -27.89 12.43 -10.08
N GLU A 51 -27.53 12.34 -11.37
CA GLU A 51 -26.16 12.68 -11.72
C GLU A 51 -26.08 14.21 -11.63
N PRO A 52 -25.45 14.82 -10.61
CA PRO A 52 -24.71 16.01 -10.95
C PRO A 52 -23.56 15.48 -11.80
N ARG A 53 -23.67 15.62 -13.11
CA ARG A 53 -22.48 15.68 -13.95
C ARG A 53 -21.91 17.08 -13.75
N PRO A 54 -20.90 17.34 -12.88
CA PRO A 54 -19.94 18.35 -13.26
C PRO A 54 -19.14 17.71 -14.39
N SER A 55 -19.50 18.06 -15.62
CA SER A 55 -18.49 18.13 -16.65
C SER A 55 -17.75 19.43 -16.40
N PRO A 56 -16.47 19.38 -16.02
CA PRO A 56 -15.52 20.39 -16.42
C PRO A 56 -14.49 19.73 -17.33
N ALA A 57 -14.90 18.97 -18.36
CA ALA A 57 -13.96 18.39 -19.31
C ALA A 57 -13.22 19.44 -20.18
N SER A 58 -13.21 20.73 -19.81
CA SER A 58 -12.63 21.77 -20.66
C SER A 58 -11.88 22.91 -19.95
N SER A 59 -11.48 22.78 -18.67
CA SER A 59 -10.63 23.81 -18.04
C SER A 59 -9.67 23.31 -16.93
N LEU A 60 -9.27 22.02 -16.96
CA LEU A 60 -8.65 21.34 -15.81
C LEU A 60 -7.12 21.44 -15.69
N VAL A 61 -6.41 21.84 -16.75
CA VAL A 61 -4.93 21.87 -16.76
C VAL A 61 -4.30 22.95 -15.84
N PRO A 62 -4.83 24.19 -15.71
CA PRO A 62 -4.19 25.19 -14.86
C PRO A 62 -4.37 24.92 -13.36
N ALA A 63 -5.48 24.31 -12.93
CA ALA A 63 -5.74 24.02 -11.51
C ALA A 63 -4.81 22.92 -10.98
N SER A 64 -4.67 21.81 -11.71
CA SER A 64 -3.78 20.72 -11.34
C SER A 64 -2.30 21.12 -11.34
N ALA A 65 -1.89 22.03 -12.24
CA ALA A 65 -0.54 22.57 -12.27
C ALA A 65 -0.20 23.42 -11.03
N VAL A 66 -1.16 24.22 -10.54
CA VAL A 66 -1.00 24.98 -9.29
C VAL A 66 -0.87 24.04 -8.09
N LEU A 67 -1.68 22.97 -8.03
CA LEU A 67 -1.59 21.97 -6.96
C LEU A 67 -0.27 21.20 -6.98
N LYS A 68 0.16 20.77 -8.17
CA LYS A 68 1.47 20.12 -8.33
C LYS A 68 2.58 21.01 -7.79
N LYS A 69 2.58 22.29 -8.16
CA LYS A 69 3.57 23.25 -7.67
C LYS A 69 3.57 23.37 -6.14
N LYS A 70 2.40 23.45 -5.50
CA LYS A 70 2.29 23.46 -4.02
C LYS A 70 2.87 22.18 -3.41
N ILE A 71 2.61 21.01 -4.01
CA ILE A 71 3.14 19.73 -3.54
C ILE A 71 4.66 19.68 -3.69
N ASP A 72 5.19 20.08 -4.85
CA ASP A 72 6.63 20.12 -5.09
C ASP A 72 7.34 21.03 -4.07
N GLU A 73 6.79 22.21 -3.77
CA GLU A 73 7.31 23.13 -2.76
C GLU A 73 7.37 22.51 -1.34
N LEU A 74 6.38 21.68 -0.97
CA LEU A 74 6.40 20.95 0.31
C LEU A 74 7.46 19.84 0.34
N LEU A 75 7.72 19.20 -0.81
CA LEU A 75 8.62 18.05 -0.91
C LEU A 75 10.08 18.44 -1.13
N MET A 76 10.36 19.61 -1.71
CA MET A 76 11.73 20.11 -1.96
C MET A 76 12.60 20.20 -0.69
N GLY A 77 12.00 20.34 0.49
CA GLY A 77 12.70 20.37 1.77
C GLY A 77 12.72 19.04 2.54
N THR A 78 12.05 17.99 2.05
CA THR A 78 11.82 16.76 2.82
C THR A 78 12.39 15.53 2.14
N THR A 79 13.70 15.32 2.27
CA THR A 79 14.39 14.15 1.71
C THR A 79 14.11 12.86 2.48
N MET A 80 13.80 12.93 3.78
CA MET A 80 13.68 11.75 4.65
C MET A 80 12.22 11.44 5.03
N MET A 81 11.54 10.73 4.14
CA MET A 81 10.16 10.22 4.37
C MET A 81 10.13 8.81 4.98
N PHE A 82 11.22 8.06 4.86
CA PHE A 82 11.26 6.62 5.16
C PHE A 82 12.45 6.22 6.03
N GLN A 83 12.30 5.09 6.72
CA GLN A 83 13.43 4.40 7.33
C GLN A 83 14.46 3.95 6.27
N ILE A 84 15.73 3.88 6.70
CA ILE A 84 16.85 3.46 5.84
C ILE A 84 16.55 2.09 5.24
N ASN A 85 16.73 1.96 3.92
CA ASN A 85 16.50 0.73 3.14
C ASN A 85 15.10 0.10 3.33
N SER A 86 14.10 0.91 3.68
CA SER A 86 12.74 0.46 3.93
C SER A 86 11.72 1.35 3.24
N ALA A 87 10.50 0.83 3.10
CA ALA A 87 9.29 1.55 2.70
C ALA A 87 8.45 2.00 3.92
N THR A 88 8.95 1.81 5.14
CA THR A 88 8.29 2.27 6.36
C THR A 88 8.36 3.80 6.46
N LEU A 89 7.21 4.46 6.42
CA LEU A 89 7.07 5.92 6.59
C LEU A 89 7.42 6.36 8.01
N LEU A 90 8.28 7.38 8.11
CA LEU A 90 8.62 8.06 9.35
C LEU A 90 7.50 9.02 9.81
N PRO A 91 7.42 9.35 11.11
CA PRO A 91 6.45 10.33 11.62
C PRO A 91 6.52 11.70 10.93
N GLU A 92 7.72 12.17 10.62
CA GLU A 92 7.98 13.42 9.92
C GLU A 92 7.43 13.37 8.49
N GLY A 93 7.69 12.26 7.78
CA GLY A 93 7.15 12.03 6.45
C GLY A 93 5.62 12.00 6.43
N LYS A 94 5.01 11.32 7.42
CA LYS A 94 3.55 11.31 7.61
C LYS A 94 2.95 12.69 7.82
N THR A 95 3.68 13.59 8.49
CA THR A 95 3.25 14.97 8.72
C THR A 95 3.19 15.75 7.42
N VAL A 96 4.22 15.64 6.58
CA VAL A 96 4.23 16.28 5.26
C VAL A 96 3.16 15.67 4.35
N LEU A 97 2.99 14.35 4.37
CA LEU A 97 1.94 13.68 3.60
C LEU A 97 0.51 14.07 4.05
N ASN A 98 0.31 14.49 5.31
CA ASN A 98 -0.97 15.08 5.71
C ASN A 98 -1.23 16.41 4.97
N SER A 99 -0.22 17.27 4.86
CA SER A 99 -0.32 18.52 4.10
C SER A 99 -0.57 18.26 2.62
N VAL A 100 0.09 17.25 2.04
CA VAL A 100 -0.18 16.79 0.67
C VAL A 100 -1.62 16.32 0.54
N ALA A 101 -2.14 15.53 1.48
CA ALA A 101 -3.54 15.09 1.45
C ALA A 101 -4.52 16.27 1.50
N THR A 102 -4.25 17.30 2.32
CA THR A 102 -5.06 18.53 2.33
C THR A 102 -5.08 19.22 0.97
N ILE A 103 -3.93 19.33 0.29
CA ILE A 103 -3.86 19.92 -1.06
C ILE A 103 -4.64 19.08 -2.08
N LEU A 104 -4.52 17.74 -2.02
CA LEU A 104 -5.25 16.84 -2.93
C LEU A 104 -6.77 16.82 -2.70
N GLN A 105 -7.23 17.29 -1.54
CA GLN A 105 -8.64 17.49 -1.22
C GLN A 105 -9.17 18.83 -1.76
N GLU A 106 -8.32 19.83 -2.02
CA GLU A 106 -8.74 21.12 -2.61
C GLU A 106 -9.34 20.94 -4.01
N ASP A 107 -8.85 19.97 -4.78
CA ASP A 107 -9.40 19.60 -6.08
C ASP A 107 -9.61 18.09 -6.17
N PRO A 108 -10.86 17.61 -6.05
CA PRO A 108 -11.16 16.19 -6.13
C PRO A 108 -11.09 15.59 -7.54
N THR A 109 -10.89 16.42 -8.58
CA THR A 109 -10.90 15.98 -9.98
C THR A 109 -9.51 15.63 -10.51
N ALA A 110 -8.46 16.19 -9.91
CA ALA A 110 -7.09 15.94 -10.32
C ALA A 110 -6.65 14.50 -9.97
N ALA A 111 -5.98 13.83 -10.91
CA ALA A 111 -5.32 12.55 -10.70
C ALA A 111 -3.80 12.75 -10.66
N PHE A 112 -3.10 11.92 -9.89
CA PHE A 112 -1.66 12.01 -9.68
C PHE A 112 -1.00 10.63 -9.73
N GLU A 113 0.20 10.59 -10.32
CA GLU A 113 1.14 9.49 -10.18
C GLU A 113 2.16 9.84 -9.10
N VAL A 114 2.38 8.91 -8.17
CA VAL A 114 3.42 8.97 -7.16
C VAL A 114 4.61 8.15 -7.65
N GLY A 115 5.69 8.85 -8.02
CA GLY A 115 6.95 8.28 -8.47
C GLY A 115 7.92 8.08 -7.30
N GLY A 116 8.43 6.87 -7.13
CA GLY A 116 9.52 6.58 -6.20
C GLY A 116 10.87 6.52 -6.91
N HIS A 117 11.88 7.16 -6.32
CA HIS A 117 13.24 7.19 -6.86
C HIS A 117 14.28 6.76 -5.80
N THR A 118 15.39 6.18 -6.26
CA THR A 118 16.54 5.83 -5.41
C THR A 118 17.81 6.49 -5.93
N ASP A 119 18.89 6.43 -5.14
CA ASP A 119 20.22 6.66 -5.67
C ASP A 119 20.68 5.46 -6.52
N ASN A 120 21.87 5.59 -7.10
CA ASN A 120 22.49 4.55 -7.92
C ASN A 120 23.26 3.48 -7.12
N ILE A 121 23.15 3.47 -5.79
CA ILE A 121 23.89 2.50 -4.97
C ILE A 121 23.10 1.19 -4.92
N GLY A 122 23.79 0.08 -5.20
CA GLY A 122 23.23 -1.25 -5.13
C GLY A 122 22.61 -1.76 -6.44
N PRO A 123 22.03 -2.97 -6.43
CA PRO A 123 21.51 -3.61 -7.63
C PRO A 123 20.24 -2.91 -8.16
N GLU A 124 20.16 -2.76 -9.47
CA GLU A 124 18.99 -2.14 -10.14
C GLU A 124 17.66 -2.82 -9.77
N PRO A 125 17.53 -4.17 -9.77
CA PRO A 125 16.27 -4.81 -9.41
C PRO A 125 15.85 -4.52 -7.97
N THR A 126 16.81 -4.44 -7.05
CA THR A 126 16.55 -4.09 -5.64
C THR A 126 16.05 -2.66 -5.52
N ASN A 127 16.71 -1.73 -6.22
CA ASN A 127 16.32 -0.32 -6.25
C ASN A 127 14.93 -0.13 -6.87
N ARG A 128 14.62 -0.89 -7.92
CA ARG A 128 13.29 -0.90 -8.53
C ARG A 128 12.22 -1.31 -7.53
N VAL A 129 12.38 -2.46 -6.88
CA VAL A 129 11.42 -2.97 -5.90
C VAL A 129 11.27 -2.01 -4.72
N LEU A 130 12.37 -1.49 -4.18
CA LEU A 130 12.33 -0.55 -3.05
C LEU A 130 11.60 0.74 -3.42
N SER A 131 11.87 1.30 -4.60
CA SER A 131 11.19 2.51 -5.08
C SER A 131 9.69 2.30 -5.28
N GLU A 132 9.28 1.16 -5.82
CA GLU A 132 7.87 0.80 -6.02
C GLU A 132 7.17 0.66 -4.67
N GLN A 133 7.78 -0.05 -3.71
CA GLN A 133 7.22 -0.21 -2.36
C GLN A 133 7.05 1.13 -1.65
N ARG A 134 7.99 2.05 -1.80
CA ARG A 134 7.91 3.40 -1.24
C ARG A 134 6.80 4.22 -1.86
N ALA A 135 6.69 4.21 -3.20
CA ALA A 135 5.61 4.88 -3.90
C ALA A 135 4.24 4.33 -3.47
N LYS A 136 4.12 3.00 -3.38
CA LYS A 136 2.92 2.32 -2.88
C LYS A 136 2.59 2.72 -1.43
N ALA A 137 3.57 2.74 -0.54
CA ALA A 137 3.35 3.12 0.87
C ALA A 137 2.81 4.57 0.99
N VAL A 138 3.26 5.48 0.14
CA VAL A 138 2.74 6.86 0.07
C VAL A 138 1.28 6.86 -0.41
N VAL A 139 0.98 6.14 -1.50
CA VAL A 139 -0.39 6.02 -2.02
C VAL A 139 -1.32 5.43 -0.96
N ASP A 140 -0.93 4.32 -0.32
CA ASP A 140 -1.72 3.65 0.72
C ASP A 140 -1.97 4.61 1.90
N TYR A 141 -0.98 5.41 2.28
CA TYR A 141 -1.14 6.42 3.32
C TYR A 141 -2.12 7.53 2.92
N LEU A 142 -2.03 8.05 1.70
CA LEU A 142 -2.95 9.08 1.19
C LEU A 142 -4.40 8.55 1.08
N ILE A 143 -4.57 7.29 0.68
CA ILE A 143 -5.88 6.62 0.69
C ILE A 143 -6.43 6.55 2.11
N SER A 144 -5.60 6.23 3.11
CA SER A 144 -6.01 6.24 4.52
C SER A 144 -6.44 7.63 5.03
N LYS A 145 -6.06 8.70 4.32
CA LYS A 145 -6.49 10.09 4.59
C LYS A 145 -7.73 10.50 3.82
N GLY A 146 -8.35 9.58 3.09
CA GLY A 146 -9.60 9.80 2.36
C GLY A 146 -9.42 10.21 0.90
N ILE A 147 -8.22 10.12 0.33
CA ILE A 147 -8.04 10.31 -1.12
C ILE A 147 -8.54 9.07 -1.86
N VAL A 148 -9.36 9.26 -2.89
CA VAL A 148 -9.92 8.16 -3.69
C VAL A 148 -8.80 7.44 -4.44
N ALA A 149 -8.73 6.10 -4.31
CA ALA A 149 -7.67 5.28 -4.90
C ALA A 149 -7.54 5.46 -6.42
N ASP A 150 -8.66 5.56 -7.15
CA ASP A 150 -8.69 5.74 -8.61
C ASP A 150 -8.01 7.03 -9.11
N ARG A 151 -7.69 7.95 -8.20
CA ARG A 151 -6.98 9.20 -8.51
C ARG A 151 -5.47 9.07 -8.33
N LEU A 152 -4.98 7.97 -7.76
CA LEU A 152 -3.60 7.77 -7.38
C LEU A 152 -3.03 6.55 -8.10
N ALA A 153 -1.89 6.75 -8.75
CA ALA A 153 -1.06 5.65 -9.24
C ALA A 153 0.26 5.63 -8.46
N SER A 154 0.86 4.46 -8.25
CA SER A 154 2.23 4.33 -7.75
C SER A 154 3.14 3.80 -8.85
N LYS A 155 4.38 4.29 -8.89
CA LYS A 155 5.39 3.78 -9.81
C LYS A 155 6.80 3.89 -9.24
N GLY A 156 7.55 2.81 -9.30
CA GLY A 156 8.95 2.74 -8.93
C GLY A 156 9.87 2.94 -10.13
N TYR A 157 10.66 4.01 -10.11
CA TYR A 157 11.65 4.31 -11.14
C TYR A 157 13.06 3.80 -10.79
N GLY A 158 13.28 3.36 -9.55
CA GLY A 158 14.61 3.01 -9.06
C GLY A 158 15.60 4.17 -9.27
N ALA A 159 16.79 3.85 -9.77
CA ALA A 159 17.85 4.83 -10.06
C ALA A 159 17.79 5.40 -11.50
N SER A 160 16.76 5.07 -12.27
CA SER A 160 16.75 5.30 -13.73
C SER A 160 16.48 6.76 -14.15
N ARG A 161 16.00 7.59 -13.22
CA ARG A 161 15.65 9.00 -13.46
C ARG A 161 16.30 9.93 -12.43
N PRO A 162 17.64 10.04 -12.41
CA PRO A 162 18.32 10.95 -11.48
C PRO A 162 18.03 12.41 -11.85
N ILE A 163 17.78 13.24 -10.84
CA ILE A 163 17.61 14.68 -11.01
C ILE A 163 18.95 15.42 -10.89
N THR A 164 19.92 14.83 -10.18
CA THR A 164 21.28 15.36 -10.02
C THR A 164 22.32 14.24 -10.15
N GLU A 165 23.58 14.62 -10.29
CA GLU A 165 24.67 13.64 -10.39
C GLU A 165 24.77 12.79 -9.11
N ASN A 166 24.96 11.48 -9.28
CA ASN A 166 25.15 10.57 -8.14
C ASN A 166 26.61 10.54 -7.60
N SER A 167 27.47 11.41 -8.12
CA SER A 167 28.89 11.50 -7.76
C SER A 167 29.08 11.98 -6.31
N THR A 168 28.24 12.89 -5.83
CA THR A 168 28.28 13.46 -4.48
C THR A 168 27.23 12.82 -3.56
N GLU A 169 27.44 12.88 -2.24
CA GLU A 169 26.43 12.38 -1.30
C GLU A 169 25.18 13.27 -1.33
N GLU A 170 25.37 14.58 -1.47
CA GLU A 170 24.30 15.56 -1.59
C GLU A 170 23.41 15.25 -2.81
N GLY A 171 24.02 14.92 -3.96
CA GLY A 171 23.27 14.54 -5.16
C GLY A 171 22.50 13.22 -4.98
N ARG A 172 23.12 12.22 -4.34
CA ARG A 172 22.43 10.96 -4.01
C ARG A 172 21.24 11.17 -3.07
N GLN A 173 21.39 12.03 -2.05
CA GLN A 173 20.29 12.39 -1.16
C GLN A 173 19.13 12.98 -1.95
N GLN A 174 19.39 13.90 -2.89
CA GLN A 174 18.37 14.50 -3.74
C GLN A 174 17.66 13.47 -4.65
N ASN A 175 18.39 12.48 -5.16
CA ASN A 175 17.82 11.41 -5.98
C ASN A 175 16.95 10.41 -5.18
N ARG A 176 17.10 10.32 -3.86
CA ARG A 176 16.22 9.52 -2.98
C ARG A 176 14.96 10.30 -2.62
N GLN A 177 14.05 10.41 -3.58
CA GLN A 177 12.87 11.25 -3.46
C GLN A 177 11.56 10.56 -3.85
N ILE A 178 10.46 11.20 -3.45
CA ILE A 178 9.11 10.94 -3.95
C ILE A 178 8.70 12.13 -4.81
N GLU A 179 8.18 11.84 -5.99
CA GLU A 179 7.70 12.82 -6.95
C GLU A 179 6.20 12.66 -7.16
N PHE A 180 5.49 13.78 -7.35
CA PHE A 180 4.09 13.78 -7.77
C PHE A 180 4.00 14.34 -9.19
N SER A 181 3.49 13.52 -10.11
CA SER A 181 3.20 13.91 -11.49
C SER A 181 1.69 13.96 -11.70
N ILE A 182 1.23 14.90 -12.53
CA ILE A 182 -0.20 14.98 -12.88
C ILE A 182 -0.51 13.77 -13.77
N GLY A 183 -1.42 12.91 -13.33
CA GLY A 183 -1.93 11.79 -14.10
C GLY A 183 -3.05 12.25 -15.02
N THR A 184 -3.00 11.87 -16.28
CA THR A 184 -4.18 11.87 -17.14
C THR A 184 -4.99 10.62 -16.78
N LYS A 185 -6.28 10.79 -16.49
CA LYS A 185 -7.19 9.64 -16.29
C LYS A 185 -7.29 8.91 -17.65
N GLY A 186 -6.41 7.95 -17.93
CA GLY A 186 -6.36 7.32 -19.25
C GLY A 186 -5.13 6.47 -19.63
N GLU A 187 -4.01 6.54 -18.91
CA GLU A 187 -2.80 5.74 -19.28
C GLU A 187 -2.39 4.81 -18.15
N GLN A 188 -3.19 3.77 -17.95
CA GLN A 188 -2.75 2.51 -17.35
C GLN A 188 -2.84 1.48 -18.47
N SER A 189 -1.74 1.19 -19.17
CA SER A 189 -1.60 0.11 -20.15
C SER A 189 -0.62 -0.93 -19.64
#